data_AF-A0A5J4QN13-F1
#
_entry.id   AF-A0A5J4QN13-F1
#
_cell.length_a   1.000
_cell.length_b   1.000
_cell.length_c   1.000
_cell.angle_alpha   90.00
_cell.angle_beta   90.00
_cell.angle_gamma   90.00
#
_symmetry.space_group_name_H-M   'P 1'
#
loop_
_entity.id
_entity.type
_entity.pdbx_description
1 polymer ?
#
loop_
_entity_poly.entity_id
_entity_poly.type
_entity_poly.pdbx_seq_one_letter_code
_entity_poly.pdbx_strand_id
1 'polypeptide(L)'
;MIQVDTTTILQNDVQFINASYNGMTILVRQSDGYINATQFCEQYDKQFRALIKLDRWKDYIQAEIEEGRSERNLSHPLIDIITKGYANDLKGYYVHPILINYIAIWISPKYAVTVRKIMDSINENSQQTHTTFEA
;
A
#
# COMPACT_ATOMS: atom_id res chain seq x y z
N MET A 1 -4.15 20.69 -5.57
CA MET A 1 -3.92 19.60 -4.60
C MET A 1 -5.06 19.66 -3.60
N ILE A 2 -5.92 18.64 -3.56
CA ILE A 2 -6.97 18.57 -2.54
C ILE A 2 -6.27 18.09 -1.28
N GLN A 3 -6.12 19.00 -0.30
CA GLN A 3 -5.71 18.63 1.05
C GLN A 3 -6.81 17.74 1.60
N VAL A 4 -6.51 16.45 1.82
CA VAL A 4 -7.41 15.58 2.57
C VAL A 4 -7.26 16.01 4.02
N ASP A 5 -8.31 16.59 4.60
CA ASP A 5 -8.34 16.94 6.01
C ASP A 5 -8.01 15.70 6.85
N THR A 6 -6.87 15.74 7.53
CA THR A 6 -6.35 14.61 8.31
C THR A 6 -7.23 14.42 9.54
N THR A 7 -8.21 13.52 9.44
CA THR A 7 -9.04 13.16 10.59
C THR A 7 -8.27 12.17 11.45
N THR A 8 -8.03 12.55 12.70
CA THR A 8 -7.42 11.68 13.71
C THR A 8 -8.50 10.97 14.51
N ILE A 9 -8.38 9.65 14.65
CA ILE A 9 -9.25 8.79 15.44
C ILE A 9 -8.39 8.17 16.55
N LEU A 10 -8.80 8.30 17.81
CA LEU A 10 -8.11 7.71 18.96
C LEU A 10 -9.01 6.65 19.61
N GLN A 11 -8.53 5.41 19.69
CA GLN A 11 -9.23 4.33 20.38
C GLN A 11 -8.24 3.36 21.05
N ASN A 12 -8.50 3.03 22.32
CA ASN A 12 -7.64 2.15 23.13
C ASN A 12 -6.16 2.57 23.12
N ASP A 13 -5.90 3.88 23.26
CA ASP A 13 -4.55 4.48 23.18
C ASP A 13 -3.82 4.27 21.85
N VAL A 14 -4.52 3.77 20.82
CA VAL A 14 -4.02 3.66 19.45
C VAL A 14 -4.61 4.77 18.60
N GLN A 15 -3.73 5.54 17.96
CA GLN A 15 -4.10 6.59 17.04
C GLN A 15 -4.16 6.05 15.61
N PHE A 16 -5.23 6.40 14.90
CA PHE A 16 -5.42 6.16 13.48
C PHE A 16 -5.62 7.48 12.76
N ILE A 17 -5.07 7.62 11.56
CA ILE A 17 -5.24 8.83 10.76
C ILE A 17 -5.71 8.47 9.35
N ASN A 18 -6.60 9.28 8.79
CA ASN A 18 -6.83 9.28 7.36
C ASN A 18 -5.74 10.09 6.68
N ALA A 19 -4.97 9.43 5.81
CA ALA A 19 -3.92 10.04 5.01
C ALA A 19 -4.21 9.88 3.50
N SER A 20 -3.46 10.59 2.68
CA SER A 20 -3.53 10.47 1.22
C SER A 20 -2.32 9.72 0.67
N TYR A 21 -2.57 8.68 -0.12
CA TYR A 21 -1.58 7.96 -0.89
C TYR A 21 -1.89 8.12 -2.37
N ASN A 22 -1.12 8.98 -3.07
CA ASN A 22 -1.31 9.28 -4.49
C ASN A 22 -2.76 9.70 -4.84
N GLY A 23 -3.40 10.46 -3.95
CA GLY A 23 -4.78 10.91 -4.11
C GLY A 23 -5.85 9.89 -3.68
N MET A 24 -5.44 8.74 -3.13
CA MET A 24 -6.34 7.74 -2.56
C MET A 24 -6.32 7.84 -1.03
N THR A 25 -7.48 7.74 -0.39
CA THR A 25 -7.59 7.85 1.07
C THR A 25 -7.24 6.52 1.71
N ILE A 26 -6.30 6.53 2.66
CA ILE A 26 -5.86 5.37 3.42
C ILE A 26 -5.98 5.63 4.92
N LEU A 27 -6.41 4.63 5.68
CA LEU A 27 -6.41 4.67 7.14
C LEU A 27 -5.12 4.06 7.68
N VAL A 28 -4.31 4.84 8.39
CA VAL A 28 -2.99 4.46 8.90
C VAL A 28 -3.01 4.34 10.42
N ARG A 29 -2.62 3.18 10.96
CA ARG A 29 -2.36 2.98 12.39
C ARG A 29 -1.00 3.60 12.74
N GLN A 30 -0.99 4.60 13.62
CA GLN A 30 0.21 5.41 13.88
C GLN A 30 1.29 4.69 14.67
N SER A 31 0.95 3.65 15.44
CA SER A 31 1.93 2.92 16.26
C SER A 31 2.98 2.19 15.44
N ASP A 32 2.66 1.78 14.21
CA ASP A 32 3.53 0.97 13.34
C ASP A 32 3.46 1.34 11.86
N GLY A 33 2.62 2.31 11.49
CA GLY A 33 2.43 2.74 10.11
C GLY A 33 1.59 1.79 9.26
N TYR A 34 0.98 0.75 9.82
CA TYR A 34 0.22 -0.21 9.03
C TYR A 34 -1.05 0.42 8.49
N ILE A 35 -1.43 0.00 7.28
CA ILE A 35 -2.56 0.56 6.55
C ILE A 35 -3.72 -0.42 6.60
N ASN A 36 -4.93 0.03 6.93
CA ASN A 36 -6.12 -0.82 6.89
C ASN A 36 -6.49 -1.14 5.43
N ALA A 37 -6.02 -2.29 4.93
CA ALA A 37 -6.27 -2.76 3.58
C ALA A 37 -7.73 -3.15 3.34
N THR A 38 -8.47 -3.51 4.40
CA THR A 38 -9.90 -3.83 4.29
C THR A 38 -10.69 -2.58 3.94
N GLN A 39 -10.54 -1.54 4.76
CA GLN A 39 -11.13 -0.23 4.53
C GLN A 39 -10.65 0.37 3.20
N PHE A 40 -9.37 0.20 2.85
CA PHE A 40 -8.85 0.71 1.58
C PHE A 40 -9.49 0.03 0.36
N CYS A 41 -9.66 -1.29 0.36
CA CYS A 41 -10.27 -2.00 -0.76
C CYS A 41 -11.77 -1.73 -0.88
N GLU A 42 -12.47 -1.62 0.25
CA GLU A 42 -13.92 -1.40 0.29
C GLU A 42 -14.34 -0.06 -0.34
N GLN A 43 -13.50 0.97 -0.24
CA GLN A 43 -13.68 2.26 -0.94
C GLN A 43 -13.76 2.13 -2.47
N TYR A 44 -13.34 1.00 -3.05
CA TYR A 44 -13.31 0.72 -4.49
C TYR A 44 -14.13 -0.52 -4.85
N ASP A 45 -15.12 -0.89 -4.03
CA ASP A 45 -15.99 -2.06 -4.22
C ASP A 45 -15.21 -3.39 -4.34
N LYS A 46 -14.06 -3.49 -3.65
CA LYS A 46 -13.23 -4.69 -3.59
C LYS A 46 -13.14 -5.21 -2.16
N GLN A 47 -13.09 -6.53 -2.02
CA GLN A 47 -12.82 -7.17 -0.74
C GLN A 47 -11.37 -7.61 -0.66
N PHE A 48 -10.61 -7.14 0.32
CA PHE A 48 -9.21 -7.56 0.51
C PHE A 48 -9.07 -9.09 0.66
N ARG A 49 -10.08 -9.75 1.24
CA ARG A 49 -10.16 -11.22 1.32
C ARG A 49 -10.15 -11.92 -0.05
N ALA A 50 -10.58 -11.25 -1.12
CA ALA A 50 -10.50 -11.80 -2.46
C ALA A 50 -9.05 -11.76 -2.98
N LEU A 51 -8.32 -10.67 -2.70
CA LEU A 51 -6.92 -10.51 -3.09
C LEU A 51 -6.03 -11.57 -2.44
N ILE A 52 -6.14 -11.77 -1.12
CA ILE A 52 -5.26 -12.70 -0.39
C ILE A 52 -5.42 -14.17 -0.80
N LYS A 53 -6.52 -14.50 -1.50
CA LYS A 53 -6.76 -15.85 -2.03
C LYS A 53 -6.07 -16.10 -3.36
N LEU A 54 -5.69 -15.04 -4.09
CA LEU A 54 -5.05 -15.17 -5.39
C LEU A 54 -3.64 -15.73 -5.23
N ASP A 55 -3.26 -16.69 -6.07
CA ASP A 55 -1.90 -17.26 -6.02
C ASP A 55 -0.84 -16.19 -6.33
N ARG A 56 -1.13 -15.30 -7.29
CA ARG A 56 -0.26 -14.15 -7.60
C ARG A 56 -0.01 -13.21 -6.41
N TRP A 57 -0.93 -13.13 -5.45
CA TRP A 57 -0.69 -12.37 -4.22
C TRP A 57 0.28 -13.09 -3.31
N LYS A 58 0.17 -14.42 -3.17
CA LYS A 58 1.10 -15.24 -2.38
C LYS A 58 2.51 -15.17 -2.97
N ASP A 59 2.63 -15.28 -4.30
CA ASP A 59 3.90 -15.15 -5.01
C ASP A 59 4.54 -13.77 -4.76
N TYR A 60 3.74 -12.71 -4.81
CA TYR A 60 4.20 -11.35 -4.54
C TYR A 60 4.69 -11.18 -3.09
N ILE A 61 3.95 -11.67 -2.10
CA ILE A 61 4.37 -11.65 -0.70
C ILE A 61 5.69 -12.39 -0.50
N GLN A 62 5.86 -13.54 -1.15
CA GLN A 62 7.09 -14.32 -1.07
C GLN A 62 8.28 -13.53 -1.64
N ALA A 63 8.11 -12.88 -2.80
CA ALA A 63 9.16 -12.04 -3.39
C ALA A 63 9.53 -10.85 -2.49
N GLU A 64 8.56 -10.18 -1.86
CA GLU A 64 8.82 -9.08 -0.91
C GLU A 64 9.56 -9.55 0.36
N ILE A 65 9.28 -10.76 0.83
CA ILE A 65 10.00 -11.37 1.97
C ILE A 65 11.45 -11.68 1.59
N GLU A 66 11.68 -12.22 0.40
CA GLU A 66 13.02 -12.56 -0.10
C GLU A 66 13.89 -11.30 -0.29
N GLU A 67 13.32 -10.25 -0.87
CA GLU A 67 13.97 -8.94 -1.01
C GLU A 67 14.30 -8.33 0.36
N GLY A 68 13.32 -8.29 1.27
CA GLY A 68 13.48 -7.66 2.58
C GLY A 68 14.45 -8.35 3.54
N ARG A 69 14.71 -9.65 3.34
CA ARG A 69 15.76 -10.39 4.07
C ARG A 69 17.17 -9.92 3.70
N SER A 70 17.35 -9.36 2.51
CA SER A 70 18.66 -8.93 2.01
C SER A 70 19.05 -7.53 2.49
N GLU A 71 18.07 -6.66 2.79
CA GLU A 71 18.35 -5.25 3.05
C GLU A 71 17.76 -4.66 4.34
N ARG A 72 16.75 -5.28 4.97
CA ARG A 72 15.89 -4.55 5.94
C ARG A 72 15.66 -5.17 7.30
N ASN A 73 16.16 -6.38 7.60
CA ASN A 73 15.81 -7.10 8.84
C ASN A 73 14.31 -6.95 9.14
N LEU A 74 13.44 -7.49 8.28
CA LEU A 74 11.99 -7.46 8.46
C LEU A 74 11.62 -8.11 9.80
N SER A 75 11.57 -7.30 10.87
CA SER A 75 11.28 -7.78 12.22
C SER A 75 9.77 -7.92 12.46
N HIS A 76 8.93 -7.43 11.54
CA HIS A 76 7.47 -7.37 11.68
C HIS A 76 6.77 -8.09 10.52
N PRO A 77 5.62 -8.75 10.78
CA PRO A 77 4.88 -9.51 9.76
C PRO A 77 4.20 -8.57 8.75
N LEU A 78 4.30 -8.84 7.44
CA LEU A 78 3.74 -7.96 6.41
C LEU A 78 2.20 -7.73 6.49
N ILE A 79 1.49 -8.60 7.21
CA ILE A 79 0.03 -8.52 7.39
C ILE A 79 -0.30 -8.82 8.86
N ASP A 80 -1.17 -7.98 9.43
CA ASP A 80 -1.78 -8.09 10.76
C ASP A 80 -3.31 -8.06 10.63
N ILE A 81 -4.05 -8.48 11.66
CA ILE A 81 -5.52 -8.49 11.67
C ILE A 81 -6.10 -7.99 13.01
N ILE A 82 -6.94 -6.96 12.93
CA ILE A 82 -7.76 -6.50 14.05
C ILE A 82 -9.18 -7.06 13.90
N THR A 83 -9.61 -7.92 14.82
CA THR A 83 -10.94 -8.56 14.78
C THR A 83 -11.90 -8.12 15.89
N LYS A 84 -11.37 -7.64 17.02
CA LYS A 84 -12.13 -7.31 18.24
C LYS A 84 -11.51 -6.09 18.93
N GLY A 85 -12.24 -5.49 19.88
CA GLY A 85 -11.75 -4.39 20.72
C GLY A 85 -11.82 -2.99 20.08
N TYR A 86 -12.06 -2.90 18.77
CA TYR A 86 -12.14 -1.63 18.05
C TYR A 86 -13.54 -1.38 17.47
N ALA A 87 -13.81 -0.15 17.02
CA ALA A 87 -14.96 0.16 16.18
C ALA A 87 -14.89 -0.61 14.84
N ASN A 88 -16.04 -0.84 14.19
CA ASN A 88 -16.10 -1.74 13.02
C ASN A 88 -15.31 -1.22 11.81
N ASP A 89 -15.26 0.10 11.64
CA ASP A 89 -14.48 0.83 10.63
C ASP A 89 -12.96 0.76 10.85
N LEU A 90 -12.52 0.45 12.07
CA LEU A 90 -11.11 0.24 12.43
C LEU A 90 -10.71 -1.25 12.47
N LYS A 91 -11.65 -2.17 12.18
CA LYS A 91 -11.34 -3.60 12.07
C LYS A 91 -10.89 -3.95 10.66
N GLY A 92 -10.23 -5.09 10.55
CA GLY A 92 -9.83 -5.65 9.27
C GLY A 92 -8.36 -6.03 9.22
N TYR A 93 -7.90 -6.29 8.01
CA TYR A 93 -6.51 -6.56 7.70
C TYR A 93 -5.72 -5.26 7.63
N TYR A 94 -4.62 -5.23 8.37
CA TYR A 94 -3.63 -4.17 8.37
C TYR A 94 -2.39 -4.67 7.64
N VAL A 95 -1.90 -3.92 6.66
CA VAL A 95 -0.75 -4.33 5.85
C VAL A 95 0.41 -3.37 6.06
N HIS A 96 1.62 -3.92 5.98
CA HIS A 96 2.83 -3.13 5.94
C HIS A 96 2.82 -2.20 4.70
N PRO A 97 3.28 -0.94 4.81
CA PRO A 97 3.22 0.04 3.71
C PRO A 97 3.84 -0.42 2.39
N ILE A 98 4.83 -1.32 2.43
CA ILE A 98 5.46 -1.88 1.23
C ILE A 98 4.46 -2.53 0.27
N LEU A 99 3.38 -3.12 0.81
CA LEU A 99 2.37 -3.82 0.03
C LEU A 99 1.33 -2.89 -0.61
N ILE A 100 1.29 -1.61 -0.20
CA ILE A 100 0.19 -0.72 -0.58
C ILE A 100 0.15 -0.46 -2.09
N ASN A 101 1.32 -0.42 -2.74
CA ASN A 101 1.41 -0.14 -4.16
C ASN A 101 0.76 -1.26 -5.00
N TYR A 102 1.02 -2.52 -4.65
CA TYR A 102 0.40 -3.66 -5.32
C TYR A 102 -1.12 -3.67 -5.11
N ILE A 103 -1.58 -3.43 -3.87
CA ILE A 103 -3.00 -3.35 -3.56
C ILE A 103 -3.67 -2.23 -4.37
N ALA A 104 -3.05 -1.06 -4.45
CA ALA A 104 -3.54 0.07 -5.23
C ALA A 104 -3.65 -0.24 -6.73
N ILE A 105 -2.66 -0.93 -7.31
CA ILE A 105 -2.70 -1.42 -8.70
C ILE A 105 -3.87 -2.38 -8.91
N TRP A 106 -4.10 -3.28 -7.97
CA TRP A 106 -5.17 -4.28 -8.04
C TRP A 106 -6.58 -3.67 -7.94
N ILE A 107 -6.80 -2.71 -7.03
CA ILE A 107 -8.13 -2.12 -6.83
C ILE A 107 -8.46 -1.05 -7.89
N SER A 108 -7.46 -0.39 -8.49
CA SER A 108 -7.67 0.75 -9.38
C SER A 108 -6.88 0.64 -10.68
N PRO A 109 -7.54 0.30 -11.82
CA PRO A 109 -6.90 0.32 -13.13
C PRO A 109 -6.33 1.70 -13.51
N LYS A 110 -6.96 2.80 -13.06
CA LYS A 110 -6.45 4.17 -13.28
C LYS A 110 -5.12 4.39 -12.56
N TYR A 111 -4.99 3.87 -11.34
CA TYR A 111 -3.73 3.91 -10.61
C TYR A 111 -2.66 3.10 -11.35
N ALA A 112 -2.99 1.89 -11.81
CA ALA A 112 -2.07 1.05 -12.60
C ALA A 112 -1.55 1.78 -13.88
N VAL A 113 -2.42 2.49 -14.60
CA VAL A 113 -2.02 3.30 -15.76
C VAL A 113 -1.07 4.44 -15.36
N THR A 114 -1.29 5.05 -14.19
CA THR A 114 -0.45 6.14 -13.67
C THR A 114 0.95 5.61 -13.31
N VAL A 115 1.02 4.48 -12.59
CA VAL A 115 2.28 3.80 -12.26
C VAL A 115 3.05 3.43 -13.52
N ARG A 116 2.39 2.85 -14.53
CA ARG A 116 3.02 2.52 -15.81
C ARG A 116 3.62 3.77 -16.46
N LYS A 117 2.89 4.89 -16.55
CA LYS A 117 3.41 6.13 -17.15
C LYS A 117 4.65 6.64 -16.43
N ILE A 118 4.68 6.57 -15.09
CA ILE A 118 5.85 6.96 -14.30
C ILE A 118 7.04 6.07 -14.66
N MET A 119 6.82 4.75 -14.73
CA MET A 119 7.88 3.79 -15.09
C MET A 119 8.39 3.99 -16.52
N ASP A 120 7.49 4.24 -17.48
CA ASP A 120 7.84 4.52 -18.87
C ASP A 120 8.72 5.78 -18.97
N SER A 121 8.35 6.86 -18.27
CA SER A 121 9.15 8.09 -18.24
C SER A 121 10.53 7.88 -17.59
N ILE A 122 10.63 7.05 -16.55
CA ILE A 122 11.93 6.70 -15.95
C ILE A 122 12.78 5.94 -16.98
N ASN A 123 12.20 4.94 -17.65
CA ASN A 123 12.91 4.16 -18.66
C ASN A 123 13.39 5.04 -19.83
N GLU A 124 12.54 5.93 -20.36
CA GLU A 124 12.91 6.88 -21.41
C GLU A 124 14.09 7.78 -20.98
N ASN A 125 14.07 8.30 -19.75
CA ASN A 125 15.16 9.12 -19.21
C ASN A 125 16.45 8.31 -18.99
N SER A 126 16.35 7.06 -18.52
CA SER A 126 17.50 6.17 -18.35
C SER A 126 18.18 5.85 -19.68
N GLN A 127 17.40 5.67 -20.75
CA GLN A 127 17.95 5.49 -22.11
C GLN A 127 18.64 6.77 -22.60
N GLN A 128 18.07 7.96 -22.35
CA GLN A 128 18.72 9.23 -22.71
C GLN A 128 20.06 9.43 -21.98
N THR A 129 20.14 9.09 -20.69
CA THR A 129 21.40 9.15 -19.94
C THR A 129 22.46 8.16 -20.44
N HIS A 130 22.05 7.02 -21.03
CA HIS A 130 22.97 6.09 -21.69
C HIS A 130 23.31 6.46 -23.15
N THR A 131 22.58 7.39 -23.77
CA THR A 131 22.76 7.78 -25.19
C THR A 131 23.51 9.12 -25.34
N THR A 132 24.12 9.65 -24.27
CA THR A 132 24.89 10.90 -24.35
C THR A 132 26.39 10.64 -24.23
N PHE A 133 26.98 10.03 -25.26
CA PHE A 133 28.43 10.12 -25.51
C PHE A 133 28.70 10.34 -27.01
N GLU A 134 29.21 11.55 -27.26
CA GLU A 134 29.99 12.02 -28.41
C GLU A 134 29.28 12.31 -29.75
N ALA A 135 29.34 13.60 -30.12
CA ALA A 135 29.44 14.09 -31.48
C ALA A 135 30.91 14.38 -31.79
#